data_AF-A0A4Q3CGQ8-F1
#
_entry.id   AF-A0A4Q3CGQ8-F1
#
_cell.length_a   1.000
_cell.length_b   1.000
_cell.length_c   1.000
_cell.angle_alpha   90.00
_cell.angle_beta   90.00
_cell.angle_gamma   90.00
#
_symmetry.space_group_name_H-M   'P 1'
#
loop_
_entity.id
_entity.type
_entity.pdbx_description
1 polymer ?
#
loop_
_entity_poly.entity_id
_entity_poly.type
_entity_poly.pdbx_seq_one_letter_code
_entity_poly.pdbx_strand_id
1 'polypeptide(L)'
;MSYTANFNAHAQDITVKNGRFFCKGKRYYYIGANYWYGGLLGMKTGGDEGKARLIKELDFLKNNGVNNLRILVGSEGAGKINGVDRVKPVLQPEKGVFNEDVLNGLDFLLFEMRKRNMYAVLYLSNNWEWSGGFLQYLNWNNQVDLATLQSKMNWDTQRDVTGKFYTCEQCKQDYKKQLDYIFN
;
A
#
# COMPACT_ATOMS: atom_id res chain seq x y z
N MET A 1 13.79 -13.45 -14.62
CA MET A 1 13.74 -14.02 -13.26
C MET A 1 12.56 -13.37 -12.55
N SER A 2 11.49 -14.12 -12.33
CA SER A 2 10.34 -13.67 -11.53
C SER A 2 10.74 -13.80 -10.06
N TYR A 3 10.66 -12.71 -9.30
CA TYR A 3 10.84 -12.76 -7.85
C TYR A 3 9.43 -12.87 -7.28
N THR A 4 8.98 -14.08 -6.99
CA THR A 4 7.78 -14.26 -6.16
C THR A 4 8.15 -13.90 -4.72
N ALA A 5 7.42 -12.96 -4.13
CA ALA A 5 7.52 -12.59 -2.72
C ALA A 5 7.10 -13.76 -1.83
N ASN A 6 8.01 -14.70 -1.58
CA ASN A 6 7.81 -15.72 -0.58
C ASN A 6 7.90 -15.06 0.81
N PHE A 7 6.75 -14.68 1.39
CA PHE A 7 6.66 -14.13 2.75
C PHE A 7 7.08 -15.13 3.85
N ASN A 8 7.41 -16.37 3.49
CA ASN A 8 8.01 -17.38 4.37
C ASN A 8 9.51 -17.17 4.66
N ALA A 9 10.18 -16.19 4.04
CA ALA A 9 11.54 -15.84 4.41
C ALA A 9 11.52 -15.13 5.76
N HIS A 10 12.09 -15.75 6.80
CA HIS A 10 12.31 -15.23 8.15
C HIS A 10 12.70 -13.73 8.17
N ALA A 11 11.71 -12.86 8.09
CA ALA A 11 11.85 -11.48 8.45
C ALA A 11 12.31 -11.49 9.92
N GLN A 12 13.21 -10.58 10.27
CA GLN A 12 13.54 -10.44 11.69
C GLN A 12 12.34 -9.81 12.36
N ASP A 13 11.48 -10.65 12.92
CA ASP A 13 10.18 -10.25 13.38
C ASP A 13 10.30 -9.17 14.45
N ILE A 14 9.70 -8.01 14.16
CA ILE A 14 9.45 -7.01 15.19
C ILE A 14 8.35 -7.58 16.08
N THR A 15 8.71 -7.85 17.33
CA THR A 15 7.79 -8.39 18.34
C THR A 15 7.38 -7.32 19.35
N VAL A 16 6.28 -7.55 20.06
CA VAL A 16 5.80 -6.64 21.10
C VAL A 16 5.89 -7.33 22.45
N LYS A 17 6.51 -6.66 23.43
CA LYS A 17 6.53 -7.09 24.83
C LYS A 17 6.33 -5.88 25.74
N ASN A 18 5.31 -5.92 26.58
CA ASN A 18 4.99 -4.86 27.56
C ASN A 18 4.93 -3.46 26.93
N GLY A 19 4.18 -3.32 25.82
CA GLY A 19 4.00 -2.04 25.12
C GLY A 19 5.24 -1.51 24.39
N ARG A 20 6.25 -2.34 24.16
CA ARG A 20 7.51 -1.95 23.50
C ARG A 20 7.83 -2.92 22.37
N PHE A 21 8.43 -2.38 21.30
CA PHE A 21 8.91 -3.18 20.18
C PHE A 21 10.29 -3.78 20.46
N PHE A 22 10.51 -4.99 19.95
CA PHE A 22 11.79 -5.68 20.02
C PHE A 22 12.14 -6.28 18.65
N CYS A 23 13.42 -6.22 18.29
CA CYS A 23 13.97 -6.89 17.13
C CYS A 23 15.22 -7.65 17.56
N LYS A 24 15.29 -8.96 17.28
CA LYS A 24 16.39 -9.85 17.72
C LYS A 24 16.69 -9.74 19.23
N GLY A 25 15.63 -9.67 20.06
CA GLY A 25 15.75 -9.53 21.51
C GLY A 25 16.22 -8.15 22.02
N LYS A 26 16.53 -7.20 21.14
CA LYS A 26 16.91 -5.82 21.50
C LYS A 26 15.71 -4.89 21.34
N ARG A 27 15.63 -3.85 22.17
CA ARG A 27 14.59 -2.81 22.05
C ARG A 27 14.68 -2.15 20.68
N TYR A 28 13.56 -2.07 20.00
CA TYR A 28 13.41 -1.42 18.72
C TYR A 28 12.62 -0.12 18.90
N TYR A 29 13.15 0.97 18.37
CA TYR A 29 12.46 2.26 18.34
C TYR A 29 12.09 2.58 16.90
N TYR A 30 10.82 2.94 16.68
CA TYR A 30 10.35 3.39 15.39
C TYR A 30 10.90 4.79 15.10
N ILE A 31 11.73 4.91 14.07
CA ILE A 31 12.19 6.19 13.52
C ILE A 31 11.84 6.13 12.03
N GLY A 32 10.69 6.70 11.66
CA GLY A 32 10.10 6.40 10.37
C GLY A 32 9.63 7.60 9.55
N ALA A 33 9.35 7.31 8.29
CA ALA A 33 8.77 8.23 7.32
C ALA A 33 7.59 7.57 6.58
N ASN A 34 6.65 8.38 6.10
CA ASN A 34 5.67 7.90 5.11
C ASN A 34 6.33 7.93 3.73
N TYR A 35 6.33 6.79 3.05
CA TYR A 35 7.00 6.59 1.77
C TYR A 35 6.10 5.77 0.84
N TRP A 36 4.87 6.26 0.69
CA TRP A 36 3.77 5.54 0.05
C TRP A 36 4.05 5.14 -1.40
N TYR A 37 4.82 5.95 -2.13
CA TYR A 37 5.13 5.74 -3.55
C TYR A 37 6.31 4.80 -3.80
N GLY A 38 6.98 4.32 -2.75
CA GLY A 38 8.25 3.60 -2.91
C GLY A 38 8.18 2.39 -3.84
N GLY A 39 7.12 1.60 -3.72
CA GLY A 39 6.91 0.44 -4.59
C GLY A 39 6.70 0.83 -6.05
N LEU A 40 6.01 1.96 -6.29
CA LEU A 40 5.74 2.47 -7.63
C LEU A 40 7.03 2.93 -8.35
N LEU A 41 8.00 3.49 -7.62
CA LEU A 41 9.32 3.80 -8.19
C LEU A 41 10.11 2.54 -8.58
N GLY A 42 9.87 1.42 -7.90
CA GLY A 42 10.54 0.15 -8.17
C GLY A 42 9.98 -0.61 -9.38
N MET A 43 8.85 -0.18 -9.93
CA MET A 43 8.20 -0.84 -11.07
C MET A 43 9.04 -0.80 -12.34
N LYS A 44 8.89 -1.81 -13.20
CA LYS A 44 9.53 -1.85 -14.52
C LYS A 44 9.17 -0.65 -15.40
N THR A 45 7.93 -0.18 -15.32
CA THR A 45 7.45 0.99 -16.06
C THR A 45 8.15 2.29 -15.67
N GLY A 46 8.73 2.37 -14.46
CA GLY A 46 9.57 3.49 -14.02
C GLY A 46 11.01 3.44 -14.57
N GLY A 47 11.38 2.37 -15.27
CA GLY A 47 12.72 2.17 -15.83
C GLY A 47 13.82 2.12 -14.76
N ASP A 48 15.07 2.16 -15.24
CA ASP A 48 16.23 2.15 -14.36
C ASP A 48 16.37 3.46 -13.57
N GLU A 49 15.83 4.56 -14.08
CA GLU A 49 15.84 5.87 -13.39
C GLU A 49 14.99 5.85 -12.12
N GLY A 50 13.79 5.26 -12.15
CA GLY A 50 12.93 5.11 -10.97
C GLY A 50 13.60 4.28 -9.88
N LYS A 51 14.24 3.17 -10.26
CA LYS A 51 15.00 2.31 -9.34
C LYS A 51 16.24 3.00 -8.79
N ALA A 52 16.98 3.73 -9.63
CA ALA A 52 18.14 4.50 -9.19
C ALA A 52 17.76 5.61 -8.22
N ARG A 53 16.65 6.31 -8.47
CA ARG A 53 16.07 7.29 -7.55
C ARG A 53 15.67 6.64 -6.23
N LEU A 54 14.98 5.51 -6.27
CA LEU A 54 14.58 4.76 -5.08
C LEU A 54 15.79 4.42 -4.19
N ILE A 55 16.86 3.88 -4.79
CA ILE A 55 18.10 3.54 -4.08
C ILE A 55 18.70 4.78 -3.40
N LYS A 56 18.80 5.91 -4.11
CA LYS A 56 19.31 7.18 -3.56
C LYS A 56 18.45 7.70 -2.41
N GLU A 57 17.13 7.62 -2.53
CA GLU A 57 16.20 8.06 -1.48
C GLU A 57 16.32 7.17 -0.24
N LEU A 58 16.46 5.86 -0.39
CA LEU A 58 16.68 4.94 0.73
C LEU A 58 18.04 5.17 1.42
N ASP A 59 19.11 5.45 0.66
CA ASP A 59 20.42 5.81 1.23
C ASP A 59 20.35 7.10 2.02
N PHE A 60 19.69 8.13 1.48
CA PHE A 60 19.47 9.39 2.17
C PHE A 60 18.72 9.18 3.49
N LEU A 61 17.59 8.47 3.47
CA LEU A 61 16.79 8.18 4.66
C LEU A 61 17.61 7.41 5.70
N LYS A 62 18.36 6.39 5.26
CA LYS A 62 19.20 5.59 6.15
C LYS A 62 20.31 6.41 6.80
N ASN A 63 20.98 7.28 6.04
CA ASN A 63 22.03 8.16 6.54
C ASN A 63 21.50 9.17 7.57
N ASN A 64 20.20 9.48 7.53
CA ASN A 64 19.52 10.33 8.50
C ASN A 64 18.84 9.54 9.65
N GLY A 65 19.18 8.25 9.81
CA GLY A 65 18.72 7.43 10.94
C GLY A 65 17.33 6.81 10.81
N VAL A 66 16.66 6.98 9.67
CA VAL A 66 15.36 6.35 9.41
C VAL A 66 15.52 4.84 9.34
N ASN A 67 14.67 4.11 10.06
CA ASN A 67 14.68 2.65 10.14
C ASN A 67 13.33 2.01 9.80
N ASN A 68 12.28 2.80 9.56
CA ASN A 68 10.96 2.29 9.22
C ASN A 68 10.27 3.13 8.14
N LEU A 69 9.62 2.49 7.18
CA LEU A 69 8.84 3.17 6.14
C LEU A 69 7.40 2.69 6.14
N ARG A 70 6.45 3.62 6.15
CA ARG A 70 5.02 3.33 5.96
C ARG A 70 4.66 3.46 4.49
N ILE A 71 4.22 2.36 3.87
CA ILE A 71 4.16 2.18 2.41
C ILE A 71 2.75 1.71 1.99
N LEU A 72 2.24 2.28 0.89
CA LEU A 72 1.03 1.81 0.22
C LEU A 72 1.38 0.55 -0.58
N VAL A 73 0.63 -0.53 -0.39
CA VAL A 73 0.83 -1.76 -1.19
C VAL A 73 0.22 -1.62 -2.59
N GLY A 74 -0.94 -0.98 -2.71
CA GLY A 74 -1.58 -0.79 -4.00
C GLY A 74 -2.76 0.17 -3.94
N SER A 75 -3.10 0.71 -5.10
CA SER A 75 -4.32 1.49 -5.33
C SER A 75 -5.34 0.72 -6.17
N GLU A 76 -6.62 1.11 -6.06
CA GLU A 76 -7.76 0.40 -6.62
C GLU A 76 -8.52 1.25 -7.66
N GLY A 77 -9.00 0.59 -8.73
CA GLY A 77 -9.93 1.07 -9.76
C GLY A 77 -9.34 2.00 -10.83
N ALA A 78 -10.23 2.67 -11.58
CA ALA A 78 -9.89 3.64 -12.62
C ALA A 78 -10.73 4.93 -12.55
N GLY A 79 -10.19 6.04 -13.09
CA GLY A 79 -10.85 7.35 -13.10
C GLY A 79 -10.66 8.15 -11.81
N LYS A 80 -11.53 9.13 -11.55
CA LYS A 80 -11.50 9.95 -10.33
C LYS A 80 -12.28 9.30 -9.19
N ILE A 81 -11.88 9.57 -7.96
CA ILE A 81 -12.70 9.38 -6.76
C ILE A 81 -12.72 10.70 -6.01
N ASN A 82 -13.89 11.16 -5.58
CA ASN A 82 -14.06 12.38 -4.82
C ASN A 82 -13.40 13.61 -5.51
N GLY A 83 -13.51 13.71 -6.83
CA GLY A 83 -12.86 14.74 -7.64
C GLY A 83 -11.32 14.64 -7.77
N VAL A 84 -10.68 13.63 -7.17
CA VAL A 84 -9.22 13.46 -7.14
C VAL A 84 -8.79 12.34 -8.08
N ASP A 85 -7.70 12.58 -8.81
CA ASP A 85 -7.02 11.54 -9.56
C ASP A 85 -6.25 10.61 -8.62
N ARG A 86 -6.59 9.32 -8.66
CA ARG A 86 -5.90 8.31 -7.86
C ARG A 86 -4.47 8.10 -8.34
N VAL A 87 -3.61 7.65 -7.43
CA VAL A 87 -2.24 7.24 -7.75
C VAL A 87 -2.24 6.08 -8.75
N LYS A 88 -1.31 6.17 -9.70
CA LYS A 88 -1.05 5.18 -10.75
C LYS A 88 0.43 4.78 -10.76
N PRO A 89 0.80 3.60 -11.27
CA PRO A 89 -0.09 2.50 -11.69
C PRO A 89 -0.88 1.88 -10.53
N VAL A 90 -2.04 1.28 -10.83
CA VAL A 90 -2.95 0.70 -9.83
C VAL A 90 -2.70 -0.80 -9.66
N LEU A 91 -2.82 -1.30 -8.44
CA LEU A 91 -2.70 -2.73 -8.13
C LEU A 91 -3.94 -3.48 -8.61
N GLN A 92 -5.13 -2.92 -8.42
CA GLN A 92 -6.38 -3.58 -8.75
C GLN A 92 -7.21 -2.68 -9.69
N PRO A 93 -6.93 -2.67 -11.01
CA PRO A 93 -7.64 -1.80 -11.96
C PRO A 93 -9.14 -2.09 -12.04
N GLU A 94 -9.53 -3.36 -11.88
CA GLU A 94 -10.92 -3.81 -11.91
C GLU A 94 -11.17 -4.80 -10.77
N LYS A 95 -12.44 -4.98 -10.40
CA LYS A 95 -12.85 -5.88 -9.31
C LYS A 95 -12.28 -7.28 -9.50
N GLY A 96 -11.37 -7.69 -8.63
CA GLY A 96 -10.75 -9.03 -8.67
C GLY A 96 -9.67 -9.22 -9.75
N VAL A 97 -9.34 -8.19 -10.53
CA VAL A 97 -8.25 -8.22 -11.52
C VAL A 97 -7.04 -7.49 -10.94
N PHE A 98 -5.91 -8.16 -10.86
CA PHE A 98 -4.71 -7.63 -10.21
C PHE A 98 -3.55 -7.44 -11.19
N ASN A 99 -2.75 -6.41 -10.96
CA ASN A 99 -1.56 -6.07 -11.72
C ASN A 99 -0.30 -6.47 -10.94
N GLU A 100 0.27 -7.62 -11.31
CA GLU A 100 1.48 -8.18 -10.68
C GLU A 100 2.70 -7.25 -10.77
N ASP A 101 2.78 -6.39 -11.79
CA ASP A 101 3.92 -5.47 -11.94
C ASP A 101 4.00 -4.44 -10.81
N VAL A 102 2.88 -4.12 -10.15
CA VAL A 102 2.89 -3.26 -8.96
C VAL A 102 3.55 -3.98 -7.78
N LEU A 103 3.25 -5.27 -7.59
CA LEU A 103 3.89 -6.07 -6.54
C LEU A 103 5.37 -6.32 -6.82
N ASN A 104 5.76 -6.51 -8.08
CA ASN A 104 7.17 -6.57 -8.47
C ASN A 104 7.95 -5.30 -8.07
N GLY A 105 7.31 -4.13 -8.14
CA GLY A 105 7.90 -2.87 -7.68
C GLY A 105 8.03 -2.80 -6.15
N LEU A 106 7.02 -3.28 -5.42
CA LEU A 106 7.07 -3.45 -3.97
C LEU A 106 8.18 -4.40 -3.54
N ASP A 107 8.37 -5.52 -4.25
CA ASP A 107 9.44 -6.48 -3.97
C ASP A 107 10.82 -5.86 -4.11
N PHE A 108 11.02 -5.06 -5.16
CA PHE A 108 12.25 -4.31 -5.35
C PHE A 108 12.51 -3.34 -4.19
N LEU A 109 11.49 -2.59 -3.75
CA LEU A 109 11.59 -1.72 -2.58
C LEU A 109 11.98 -2.51 -1.32
N LEU A 110 11.26 -3.59 -0.99
CA LEU A 110 11.50 -4.37 0.22
C LEU A 110 12.88 -5.03 0.20
N PHE A 111 13.33 -5.49 -0.97
CA PHE A 111 14.68 -5.99 -1.17
C PHE A 111 15.75 -4.92 -0.87
N GLU A 112 15.58 -3.71 -1.39
CA GLU A 112 16.51 -2.59 -1.14
C GLU A 112 16.45 -2.08 0.31
N MET A 113 15.29 -2.09 0.94
CA MET A 113 15.14 -1.77 2.38
C MET A 113 15.87 -2.78 3.25
N ARG A 114 15.79 -4.07 2.92
CA ARG A 114 16.48 -5.14 3.66
C ARG A 114 17.99 -4.95 3.68
N LYS A 115 18.59 -4.55 2.55
CA LYS A 115 20.04 -4.24 2.47
C LYS A 115 20.47 -3.16 3.47
N ARG A 116 19.55 -2.28 3.86
CA ARG A 116 19.77 -1.14 4.77
C ARG A 116 19.27 -1.41 6.20
N ASN A 117 18.81 -2.63 6.50
CA ASN A 117 18.16 -2.99 7.76
C ASN A 117 17.01 -2.03 8.11
N MET A 118 16.17 -1.71 7.12
CA MET A 118 14.94 -0.93 7.30
C MET A 118 13.73 -1.87 7.32
N TYR A 119 12.67 -1.46 8.01
CA TYR A 119 11.43 -2.23 8.18
C TYR A 119 10.25 -1.51 7.54
N ALA A 120 9.23 -2.26 7.14
CA ALA A 120 8.04 -1.71 6.49
C ALA A 120 6.81 -1.81 7.39
N VAL A 121 5.99 -0.76 7.39
CA VAL A 121 4.57 -0.84 7.72
C VAL A 121 3.79 -0.77 6.42
N LEU A 122 3.27 -1.91 6.00
CA LEU A 122 2.45 -2.03 4.80
C LEU A 122 1.00 -1.73 5.16
N TYR A 123 0.40 -0.73 4.53
CA TYR A 123 -1.05 -0.54 4.60
C TYR A 123 -1.69 -0.94 3.27
N LEU A 124 -2.80 -1.65 3.41
CA LEU A 124 -3.31 -2.56 2.38
C LEU A 124 -4.54 -2.00 1.66
N SER A 125 -5.09 -0.88 2.14
CA SER A 125 -6.07 -0.05 1.45
C SER A 125 -6.18 1.31 2.16
N ASN A 126 -7.22 2.09 1.89
CA ASN A 126 -7.32 3.47 2.33
C ASN A 126 -8.78 3.93 2.52
N ASN A 127 -8.99 4.84 3.47
CA ASN A 127 -10.28 5.53 3.63
C ASN A 127 -10.44 6.71 2.67
N TRP A 128 -9.33 7.20 2.14
CA TRP A 128 -9.25 8.38 1.29
C TRP A 128 -9.18 8.03 -0.19
N GLU A 129 -9.60 8.98 -1.01
CA GLU A 129 -9.83 8.87 -2.44
C GLU A 129 -8.56 8.70 -3.29
N TRP A 130 -7.42 9.19 -2.78
CA TRP A 130 -6.20 9.36 -3.57
C TRP A 130 -5.55 8.02 -4.00
N SER A 131 -5.97 6.90 -3.41
CA SER A 131 -5.56 5.56 -3.84
C SER A 131 -6.73 4.70 -4.28
N GLY A 132 -7.92 5.25 -4.49
CA GLY A 132 -9.13 4.45 -4.66
C GLY A 132 -9.72 4.10 -3.28
N GLY A 133 -9.16 3.08 -2.65
CA GLY A 133 -9.49 2.68 -1.30
C GLY A 133 -10.90 2.08 -1.17
N PHE A 134 -11.46 2.14 0.04
CA PHE A 134 -12.74 1.55 0.36
C PHE A 134 -13.93 2.13 -0.43
N LEU A 135 -13.82 3.37 -0.89
CA LEU A 135 -14.79 3.97 -1.81
C LEU A 135 -14.88 3.19 -3.13
N GLN A 136 -13.76 2.67 -3.65
CA GLN A 136 -13.76 1.84 -4.86
C GLN A 136 -14.44 0.48 -4.61
N TYR A 137 -14.21 -0.14 -3.45
CA TYR A 137 -14.87 -1.38 -3.06
C TYR A 137 -16.38 -1.22 -2.90
N LEU A 138 -16.83 -0.09 -2.36
CA LEU A 138 -18.25 0.26 -2.27
C LEU A 138 -18.87 0.41 -3.66
N ASN A 139 -18.16 1.06 -4.59
CA ASN A 139 -18.63 1.23 -5.96
C ASN A 139 -18.75 -0.11 -6.71
N TRP A 140 -17.73 -0.97 -6.62
CA TRP A 140 -17.75 -2.32 -7.20
C TRP A 140 -18.85 -3.24 -6.63
N ASN A 141 -19.47 -2.84 -5.54
CA ASN A 141 -20.55 -3.56 -4.87
C ASN A 141 -21.87 -2.78 -4.86
N ASN A 142 -22.01 -1.80 -5.77
CA ASN A 142 -23.21 -1.00 -5.97
C ASN A 142 -23.71 -0.29 -4.68
N GLN A 143 -22.82 -0.03 -3.73
CA GLN A 143 -23.14 0.71 -2.49
C GLN A 143 -23.03 2.22 -2.69
N VAL A 144 -22.31 2.65 -3.74
CA VAL A 144 -22.15 4.03 -4.18
C VAL A 144 -22.08 4.02 -5.71
N ASP A 145 -22.94 4.79 -6.37
CA ASP A 145 -22.92 4.91 -7.82
C ASP A 145 -21.70 5.70 -8.32
N LEU A 146 -21.36 5.55 -9.60
CA LEU A 146 -20.16 6.14 -10.17
C LEU A 146 -20.21 7.69 -10.18
N ALA A 147 -21.38 8.29 -10.38
CA ALA A 147 -21.51 9.74 -10.42
C ALA A 147 -21.26 10.35 -9.03
N THR A 148 -21.87 9.77 -8.00
CA THR A 148 -21.60 10.14 -6.60
C THR A 148 -20.12 9.94 -6.25
N LEU A 149 -19.54 8.79 -6.62
CA LEU A 149 -18.14 8.46 -6.36
C LEU A 149 -17.18 9.49 -6.99
N GLN A 150 -17.45 9.95 -8.20
CA GLN A 150 -16.59 10.87 -8.94
C GLN A 150 -16.78 12.32 -8.51
N SER A 151 -17.97 12.69 -8.04
CA SER A 151 -18.29 14.04 -7.57
C SER A 151 -17.49 14.43 -6.32
N LYS A 152 -17.23 15.72 -6.13
CA LYS A 152 -16.56 16.20 -4.92
C LYS A 152 -17.55 16.18 -3.75
N MET A 153 -17.34 15.26 -2.82
CA MET A 153 -17.99 15.19 -1.52
C MET A 153 -17.30 16.15 -0.53
N ASN A 154 -18.08 16.72 0.38
CA ASN A 154 -17.54 17.33 1.60
C ASN A 154 -17.07 16.23 2.57
N TRP A 155 -16.42 16.64 3.66
CA TRP A 155 -15.85 15.68 4.62
C TRP A 155 -16.90 14.80 5.29
N ASP A 156 -18.05 15.35 5.70
CA ASP A 156 -19.11 14.58 6.38
C ASP A 156 -19.69 13.51 5.45
N THR A 157 -20.03 13.89 4.21
CA THR A 157 -20.52 12.95 3.21
C THR A 157 -19.48 11.88 2.91
N GLN A 158 -18.20 12.25 2.73
CA GLN A 158 -17.15 11.29 2.47
C GLN A 158 -16.97 10.31 3.65
N ARG A 159 -16.95 10.80 4.89
CA ARG A 159 -16.88 9.97 6.10
C ARG A 159 -18.03 8.96 6.14
N ASP A 160 -19.26 9.43 5.98
CA ASP A 160 -20.46 8.60 6.11
C ASP A 160 -20.56 7.58 4.98
N VAL A 161 -20.18 7.96 3.76
CA VAL A 161 -20.15 7.05 2.61
C VAL A 161 -19.05 6.01 2.76
N THR A 162 -17.79 6.41 3.02
CA THR A 162 -16.68 5.46 3.21
C THR A 162 -16.95 4.52 4.38
N GLY A 163 -17.58 5.00 5.46
CA GLY A 163 -17.92 4.21 6.64
C GLY A 163 -18.80 2.98 6.34
N LYS A 164 -19.60 3.01 5.26
CA LYS A 164 -20.42 1.88 4.82
C LYS A 164 -19.60 0.63 4.48
N PHE A 165 -18.31 0.79 4.18
CA PHE A 165 -17.43 -0.35 3.87
C PHE A 165 -17.42 -1.37 5.01
N TYR A 166 -17.37 -0.89 6.26
CA TYR A 166 -17.21 -1.75 7.43
C TYR A 166 -18.43 -2.64 7.71
N THR A 167 -19.60 -2.28 7.20
CA THR A 167 -20.85 -3.07 7.28
C THR A 167 -21.19 -3.80 5.98
N CYS A 168 -20.45 -3.57 4.89
CA CYS A 168 -20.68 -4.22 3.60
C CYS A 168 -19.91 -5.55 3.53
N GLU A 169 -20.58 -6.69 3.75
CA GLU A 169 -19.94 -8.02 3.73
C GLU A 169 -19.28 -8.33 2.38
N GLN A 170 -19.95 -8.03 1.26
CA GLN A 170 -19.38 -8.28 -0.07
C GLN A 170 -18.13 -7.44 -0.32
N CYS A 171 -18.11 -6.19 0.15
CA CYS A 171 -16.93 -5.31 0.05
C CYS A 171 -15.74 -5.87 0.83
N LYS A 172 -15.98 -6.40 2.05
CA LYS A 172 -14.95 -7.05 2.86
C LYS A 172 -14.45 -8.35 2.21
N GLN A 173 -15.32 -9.13 1.59
CA GLN A 173 -14.93 -10.34 0.84
C GLN A 173 -14.06 -10.01 -0.37
N ASP A 174 -14.39 -8.96 -1.13
CA ASP A 174 -13.56 -8.55 -2.26
C ASP A 174 -12.22 -7.98 -1.81
N TYR A 175 -12.20 -7.21 -0.71
CA TYR A 175 -10.96 -6.77 -0.09
C TYR A 175 -10.11 -7.93 0.40
N LYS A 176 -10.74 -8.97 0.97
CA LYS A 176 -10.04 -10.21 1.32
C LYS A 176 -9.36 -10.86 0.12
N LYS A 177 -9.95 -10.84 -1.08
CA LYS A 177 -9.29 -11.34 -2.30
C LYS A 177 -8.01 -10.55 -2.62
N GLN A 178 -7.99 -9.23 -2.40
CA GLN A 178 -6.77 -8.44 -2.52
C GLN A 178 -5.72 -8.85 -1.48
N LEU A 179 -6.13 -9.08 -0.23
CA LEU A 179 -5.22 -9.57 0.81
C LEU A 179 -4.63 -10.94 0.45
N ASP A 180 -5.49 -11.86 0.02
CA ASP A 180 -5.09 -13.19 -0.38
C ASP A 180 -4.17 -13.15 -1.62
N TYR A 181 -4.36 -12.19 -2.54
CA TYR A 181 -3.44 -11.98 -3.66
C TYR A 181 -2.09 -11.39 -3.25
N ILE A 182 -2.06 -10.52 -2.23
CA ILE A 182 -0.82 -9.89 -1.75
C ILE A 182 0.04 -10.89 -0.97
N PHE A 183 -0.57 -11.81 -0.21
CA PHE A 183 0.15 -12.65 0.76
C PHE A 183 0.32 -14.13 0.37
N ASN A 184 -0.35 -14.63 -0.68
CA ASN A 184 -0.18 -15.99 -1.20
C ASN A 184 0.72 -16.03 -2.42
#